data_AF-A0A5B6WCE7-F1
#
_entry.id   AF-A0A5B6WCE7-F1
#
_cell.length_a   1.000
_cell.length_b   1.000
_cell.length_c   1.000
_cell.angle_alpha   90.00
_cell.angle_beta   90.00
_cell.angle_gamma   90.00
#
_symmetry.space_group_name_H-M   'P 1'
#
loop_
_entity.id
_entity.type
_entity.pdbx_description
1 polymer ?
#
loop_
_entity_poly.entity_id
_entity_poly.type
_entity_poly.pdbx_seq_one_letter_code
_entity_poly.pdbx_strand_id
1 'polypeptide(L)'
;MVLLLLNDFNAILSPNEKIEGRPIVFELLTVSKTLDSRVRNLLREGGQTKQVLAHRIGKVQVALDRKYSRFLLELELELRVEYEKTLDDEESLWRQKSGVEWIQQGDRNTKYFHTKILRRRKFNKIFALKVDGEWCFDDGVLQREMILFSKTLYSLNDQRHVLFPLHGLFPRIDSVGL
;
A
#
# COMPACT_ATOMS: atom_id res chain seq x y z
N MET A 1 -8.29 3.16 1.69
CA MET A 1 -9.33 2.66 0.78
C MET A 1 -8.77 2.13 -0.54
N VAL A 2 -7.63 2.63 -1.07
CA VAL A 2 -7.06 2.09 -2.34
C VAL A 2 -6.24 0.80 -2.19
N LEU A 3 -5.61 0.55 -1.02
CA LEU A 3 -4.95 -0.74 -0.72
C LEU A 3 -5.90 -1.84 -0.20
N LEU A 4 -7.20 -1.55 -0.05
CA LEU A 4 -8.20 -2.57 0.28
C LEU A 4 -8.82 -3.17 -1.00
N LEU A 5 -8.91 -2.37 -2.08
CA LEU A 5 -9.43 -2.86 -3.36
C LEU A 5 -8.57 -3.94 -4.02
N LEU A 6 -7.26 -4.01 -3.75
CA LEU A 6 -6.39 -5.05 -4.33
C LEU A 6 -6.58 -6.44 -3.70
N ASN A 7 -7.05 -6.53 -2.45
CA ASN A 7 -7.44 -7.81 -1.86
C ASN A 7 -8.87 -8.20 -2.23
N ASP A 8 -9.73 -7.23 -2.54
CA ASP A 8 -11.13 -7.46 -2.93
C ASP A 8 -11.28 -7.92 -4.40
N PHE A 9 -10.32 -7.60 -5.29
CA PHE A 9 -10.37 -8.07 -6.69
C PHE A 9 -10.24 -9.59 -6.85
N ASN A 10 -9.61 -10.29 -5.90
CA ASN A 10 -9.57 -11.75 -5.90
C ASN A 10 -10.90 -12.41 -5.50
N ALA A 11 -11.86 -11.64 -4.96
CA ALA A 11 -13.17 -12.14 -4.55
C ALA A 11 -14.24 -12.04 -5.65
N ILE A 12 -13.96 -11.34 -6.76
CA ILE A 12 -14.94 -11.05 -7.84
C ILE A 12 -14.82 -12.05 -9.00
N LEU A 13 -13.69 -12.77 -9.11
CA LEU A 13 -13.44 -13.67 -10.22
C LEU A 13 -13.71 -15.11 -9.82
N SER A 14 -14.61 -15.76 -10.56
CA SER A 14 -14.92 -17.18 -10.41
C SER A 14 -13.62 -18.00 -10.48
N PRO A 15 -13.38 -18.98 -9.58
CA PRO A 15 -12.14 -19.77 -9.51
C PRO A 15 -11.70 -20.46 -10.80
N ASN A 16 -12.57 -20.49 -11.83
CA ASN A 16 -12.41 -21.26 -13.06
C ASN A 16 -12.14 -20.41 -14.31
N GLU A 17 -12.03 -19.09 -14.18
CA GLU A 17 -11.78 -18.22 -15.31
C GLU A 17 -10.27 -18.25 -15.67
N LYS A 18 -9.96 -18.68 -16.91
CA LYS A 18 -8.59 -18.90 -17.40
C LYS A 18 -8.32 -17.96 -18.57
N ILE A 19 -7.18 -17.29 -18.54
CA ILE A 19 -6.62 -16.61 -19.72
C ILE A 19 -5.43 -17.46 -20.18
N GLU A 20 -5.42 -17.90 -21.44
CA GLU A 20 -4.34 -18.72 -22.03
C GLU A 20 -3.96 -19.97 -21.21
N GLY A 21 -4.94 -20.62 -20.58
CA GLY A 21 -4.73 -21.83 -19.79
C GLY A 21 -4.14 -21.61 -18.39
N ARG A 22 -3.82 -20.37 -18.00
CA ARG A 22 -3.39 -20.01 -16.65
C ARG A 22 -4.56 -19.48 -15.82
N PRO A 23 -4.67 -19.83 -14.53
CA PRO A 23 -5.66 -19.24 -13.64
C PRO A 23 -5.46 -17.73 -13.55
N ILE A 24 -6.50 -16.93 -13.78
CA ILE A 24 -6.43 -15.44 -13.74
C ILE A 24 -5.87 -14.93 -12.41
N VAL A 25 -6.16 -15.66 -11.32
CA VAL A 25 -5.64 -15.38 -9.97
C VAL A 25 -4.10 -15.30 -9.96
N PHE A 26 -3.39 -16.13 -10.74
CA PHE A 26 -1.93 -16.12 -10.78
C PHE A 26 -1.37 -14.87 -11.47
N GLU A 27 -1.98 -14.48 -12.59
CA GLU A 27 -1.62 -13.25 -13.31
C GLU A 27 -1.91 -12.01 -12.45
N LEU A 28 -3.07 -11.95 -11.79
CA LEU A 28 -3.40 -10.87 -10.86
C LEU A 28 -2.45 -10.78 -9.66
N LEU A 29 -2.04 -11.91 -9.10
CA LEU A 29 -1.11 -11.95 -7.98
C LEU A 29 0.31 -11.52 -8.41
N THR A 30 0.68 -11.81 -9.65
CA THR A 30 1.93 -11.32 -10.28
C THR A 30 1.85 -9.81 -10.54
N VAL A 31 0.75 -9.32 -11.10
CA VAL A 31 0.50 -7.89 -11.29
C VAL A 31 0.50 -7.13 -9.95
N SER A 32 -0.12 -7.68 -8.91
CA SER A 32 -0.12 -7.09 -7.57
C SER A 32 1.29 -6.97 -6.98
N LYS A 33 2.08 -8.06 -7.01
CA LYS A 33 3.49 -8.05 -6.55
C LYS A 33 4.37 -7.08 -7.34
N THR A 34 4.17 -7.00 -8.66
CA THR A 34 4.93 -6.07 -9.51
C THR A 34 4.53 -4.62 -9.25
N LEU A 35 3.25 -4.33 -9.03
CA LEU A 35 2.80 -2.99 -8.62
C LEU A 35 3.38 -2.60 -7.25
N ASP A 36 3.36 -3.49 -6.27
CA ASP A 36 3.91 -3.23 -4.94
C ASP A 36 5.43 -2.98 -4.95
N SER A 37 6.16 -3.72 -5.77
CA SER A 37 7.61 -3.48 -5.96
C SER A 37 7.87 -2.17 -6.68
N ARG A 38 7.10 -1.84 -7.74
CA ARG A 38 7.19 -0.54 -8.42
C ARG A 38 6.92 0.63 -7.48
N VAL A 39 5.87 0.54 -6.67
CA VAL A 39 5.54 1.60 -5.69
C VAL A 39 6.65 1.75 -4.64
N ARG A 40 7.30 0.66 -4.22
CA ARG A 40 8.47 0.73 -3.31
C ARG A 40 9.68 1.39 -3.98
N ASN A 41 9.94 1.08 -5.25
CA ASN A 41 11.03 1.68 -6.00
C ASN A 41 10.80 3.18 -6.21
N LEU A 42 9.58 3.59 -6.59
CA LEU A 42 9.21 5.01 -6.74
C LEU A 42 9.41 5.80 -5.45
N LEU A 43 9.08 5.24 -4.29
CA LEU A 43 9.35 5.87 -3.00
C LEU A 43 10.84 6.03 -2.70
N ARG A 44 11.66 5.03 -3.09
CA ARG A 44 13.11 5.08 -2.91
C ARG A 44 13.73 6.13 -3.83
N GLU A 45 13.32 6.16 -5.09
CA GLU A 45 13.76 7.12 -6.10
C GLU A 45 13.36 8.54 -5.69
N GLY A 46 12.11 8.78 -5.32
CA GLY A 46 11.65 10.10 -4.82
C GLY A 46 12.46 10.58 -3.61
N GLY A 47 12.73 9.68 -2.65
CA GLY A 47 13.55 10.00 -1.49
C GLY A 47 15.00 10.36 -1.83
N GLN A 48 15.61 9.67 -2.80
CA GLN A 48 16.96 9.97 -3.29
C GLN A 48 17.00 11.31 -4.04
N THR A 49 16.07 11.52 -4.97
CA THR A 49 15.95 12.77 -5.75
C THR A 49 15.78 13.97 -4.83
N LYS A 50 14.92 13.85 -3.82
CA LYS A 50 14.72 14.87 -2.78
C LYS A 50 16.02 15.23 -2.06
N GLN A 51 16.80 14.23 -1.62
CA GLN A 51 18.09 14.49 -0.95
C GLN A 51 19.09 15.19 -1.87
N VAL A 52 19.17 14.78 -3.13
CA VAL A 52 20.06 15.40 -4.14
C VAL A 52 19.67 16.85 -4.38
N LEU A 53 18.38 17.13 -4.56
CA LEU A 53 17.86 18.49 -4.78
C LEU A 53 18.10 19.39 -3.56
N ALA A 54 17.82 18.91 -2.34
CA ALA A 54 18.12 19.65 -1.11
C ALA A 54 19.62 20.01 -1.00
N HIS A 55 20.51 19.06 -1.31
CA HIS A 55 21.95 19.30 -1.31
C HIS A 55 22.37 20.32 -2.37
N ARG A 56 21.81 20.25 -3.58
CA ARG A 56 22.09 21.20 -4.67
C ARG A 56 21.63 22.61 -4.30
N ILE A 57 20.43 22.75 -3.75
CA ILE A 57 19.90 24.03 -3.24
C ILE A 57 20.85 24.62 -2.20
N GLY A 58 21.28 23.82 -1.21
CA GLY A 58 22.23 24.29 -0.19
C GLY A 58 23.56 24.75 -0.77
N LYS A 59 24.10 24.07 -1.79
CA LYS A 59 25.32 24.51 -2.49
C LYS A 59 25.14 25.84 -3.22
N VAL A 60 24.00 26.03 -3.89
CA VAL A 60 23.70 27.27 -4.61
C VAL A 60 23.53 28.44 -3.63
N GLN A 61 22.88 28.22 -2.49
CA GLN A 61 22.75 29.21 -1.42
C GLN A 61 24.10 29.67 -0.88
N VAL A 62 25.00 28.74 -0.56
CA VAL A 62 26.37 29.08 -0.12
C VAL A 62 27.14 29.85 -1.21
N ALA A 63 26.88 29.59 -2.48
CA ALA A 63 27.49 30.33 -3.58
C ALA A 63 26.91 31.75 -3.72
N LEU A 64 25.60 31.91 -3.56
CA LEU A 64 24.90 33.21 -3.55
C LEU A 64 25.34 34.09 -2.38
N ASP A 65 25.56 33.51 -1.20
CA ASP A 65 26.07 34.23 -0.01
C ASP A 65 27.46 34.83 -0.25
N ARG A 66 28.27 34.15 -1.08
CA ARG A 66 29.62 34.63 -1.44
C ARG A 66 29.58 35.67 -2.55
N LYS A 67 28.72 35.48 -3.54
CA LYS A 67 28.60 36.38 -4.68
C LYS A 67 27.20 36.32 -5.28
N TYR A 68 26.54 37.47 -5.30
CA TYR A 68 25.30 37.63 -6.04
C TYR A 68 25.49 37.36 -7.53
N SER A 69 24.63 36.50 -8.09
CA SER A 69 24.59 36.18 -9.50
C SER A 69 23.16 35.87 -9.91
N ARG A 70 22.65 36.58 -10.94
CA ARG A 70 21.29 36.35 -11.47
C ARG A 70 21.10 34.89 -11.90
N PHE A 71 22.12 34.31 -12.54
CA PHE A 71 22.11 32.90 -12.94
C PHE A 71 21.96 31.94 -11.75
N LEU A 72 22.65 32.21 -10.64
CA LEU A 72 22.53 31.36 -9.45
C LEU A 72 21.16 31.50 -8.78
N LEU A 73 20.55 32.68 -8.84
CA LEU A 73 19.20 32.92 -8.33
C LEU A 73 18.14 32.17 -9.17
N GLU A 74 18.25 32.23 -10.50
CA GLU A 74 17.40 31.47 -11.42
C GLU A 74 17.54 29.97 -11.20
N LEU A 75 18.78 29.47 -11.06
CA LEU A 75 19.04 28.06 -10.76
C LEU A 75 18.47 27.65 -9.40
N GLU A 76 18.55 28.49 -8.36
CA GLU A 76 17.95 28.21 -7.06
C GLU A 76 16.43 28.06 -7.17
N LEU A 77 15.78 28.96 -7.91
CA LEU A 77 14.34 28.91 -8.13
C LEU A 77 13.92 27.63 -8.86
N GLU A 78 14.62 27.26 -9.94
CA GLU A 78 14.37 26.02 -10.67
C GLU A 78 14.49 24.79 -9.77
N LEU A 79 15.56 24.71 -8.97
CA LEU A 79 15.77 23.59 -8.06
C LEU A 79 14.71 23.52 -6.96
N ARG A 80 14.25 24.67 -6.45
CA ARG A 80 13.17 24.73 -5.46
C ARG A 80 11.84 24.27 -6.05
N VAL A 81 11.52 24.64 -7.29
CA VAL A 81 10.32 24.16 -7.99
C VAL A 81 10.38 22.64 -8.20
N GLU A 82 11.52 22.11 -8.61
CA GLU A 82 11.71 20.66 -8.79
C GLU A 82 11.61 19.89 -7.46
N TYR A 83 12.19 20.46 -6.39
CA TYR A 83 12.09 19.91 -5.04
C TYR A 83 10.64 19.88 -4.56
N GLU A 84 9.91 20.95 -4.81
CA GLU A 84 8.51 21.08 -4.40
C GLU A 84 7.61 20.06 -5.12
N LYS A 85 7.79 19.93 -6.43
CA LYS A 85 7.10 18.91 -7.22
C LYS A 85 7.36 17.50 -6.69
N THR A 86 8.61 17.20 -6.31
CA THR A 86 8.99 15.89 -5.73
C THR A 86 8.26 15.63 -4.41
N LEU A 87 8.05 16.66 -3.58
CA LEU A 87 7.30 16.55 -2.33
C LEU A 87 5.81 16.30 -2.57
N ASP A 88 5.22 17.01 -3.53
CA ASP A 88 3.80 16.83 -3.89
C ASP A 88 3.53 15.42 -4.42
N ASP A 89 4.43 14.88 -5.25
CA ASP A 89 4.36 13.51 -5.75
C ASP A 89 4.47 12.47 -4.62
N GLU A 90 5.41 12.66 -3.70
CA GLU A 90 5.53 11.82 -2.49
C GLU A 90 4.25 11.88 -1.64
N GLU A 91 3.70 13.08 -1.42
CA GLU A 91 2.50 13.27 -0.62
C GLU A 91 1.29 12.56 -1.24
N SER A 92 1.08 12.71 -2.54
CA SER A 92 0.01 12.03 -3.29
C SER A 92 0.11 10.52 -3.14
N LEU A 93 1.33 9.96 -3.23
CA LEU A 93 1.56 8.54 -3.05
C LEU A 93 1.27 8.07 -1.62
N TRP A 94 1.68 8.84 -0.61
CA TRP A 94 1.37 8.55 0.79
C TRP A 94 -0.12 8.68 1.12
N ARG A 95 -0.83 9.62 0.47
CA ARG A 95 -2.28 9.78 0.56
C ARG A 95 -3.00 8.52 0.06
N GLN A 96 -2.65 8.06 -1.13
CA GLN A 96 -3.21 6.83 -1.71
C GLN A 96 -2.98 5.61 -0.79
N LYS A 97 -1.77 5.48 -0.24
CA LYS A 97 -1.41 4.36 0.64
C LYS A 97 -2.07 4.40 2.02
N SER A 98 -2.16 5.57 2.65
CA SER A 98 -2.72 5.70 4.00
C SER A 98 -4.24 5.51 4.01
N GLY A 99 -4.93 5.92 2.93
CA GLY A 99 -6.37 5.75 2.79
C GLY A 99 -7.17 6.54 3.81
N VAL A 100 -6.69 7.74 4.16
CA VAL A 100 -7.26 8.67 5.14
C VAL A 100 -7.74 9.91 4.39
N GLU A 101 -9.03 10.25 4.50
CA GLU A 101 -9.50 11.58 4.12
C GLU A 101 -8.93 12.62 5.08
N TRP A 102 -8.49 13.74 4.54
CA TRP A 102 -7.58 14.73 5.13
C TRP A 102 -7.86 15.12 6.60
N ILE A 103 -6.78 15.33 7.38
CA ILE A 103 -6.83 16.19 8.58
C ILE A 103 -6.60 17.61 8.09
N GLN A 104 -7.64 18.42 8.17
CA GLN A 104 -7.61 19.87 7.98
C GLN A 104 -6.41 20.48 8.73
N GLN A 105 -5.31 20.78 8.02
CA GLN A 105 -4.46 21.97 8.18
C GLN A 105 -3.07 21.73 7.55
N GLY A 106 -2.79 22.42 6.45
CA GLY A 106 -1.55 23.15 6.13
C GLY A 106 -0.16 22.49 6.16
N ASP A 107 0.00 21.28 6.66
CA ASP A 107 1.32 20.66 6.85
C ASP A 107 1.42 19.37 6.02
N ARG A 108 2.44 19.28 5.16
CA ARG A 108 2.75 18.10 4.32
C ARG A 108 3.31 16.97 5.19
N ASN A 109 2.50 16.51 6.13
CA ASN A 109 2.93 15.74 7.29
C ASN A 109 3.17 14.26 6.93
N THR A 110 4.08 14.02 5.98
CA THR A 110 4.55 12.71 5.53
C THR A 110 4.96 11.83 6.70
N LYS A 111 5.52 12.40 7.77
CA LYS A 111 5.83 11.70 9.04
C LYS A 111 4.58 11.13 9.71
N TYR A 112 3.49 11.88 9.77
CA TYR A 112 2.22 11.40 10.34
C TYR A 112 1.65 10.24 9.52
N PHE A 113 1.55 10.38 8.19
CA PHE A 113 1.04 9.33 7.32
C PHE A 113 1.92 8.09 7.35
N HIS A 114 3.23 8.26 7.33
CA HIS A 114 4.20 7.18 7.46
C HIS A 114 4.02 6.44 8.79
N THR A 115 3.92 7.16 9.90
CA THR A 115 3.70 6.58 11.24
C THR A 115 2.37 5.84 11.30
N LYS A 116 1.30 6.39 10.71
CA LYS A 116 -0.02 5.76 10.66
C LYS A 116 -0.01 4.47 9.83
N ILE A 117 0.65 4.46 8.68
CA ILE A 117 0.84 3.26 7.85
C ILE A 117 1.67 2.22 8.61
N LEU A 118 2.76 2.61 9.26
CA LEU A 118 3.58 1.70 10.07
C LEU A 118 2.79 1.10 11.24
N ARG A 119 1.99 1.91 11.95
CA ARG A 119 1.09 1.41 13.00
C ARG A 119 0.11 0.40 12.42
N ARG A 120 -0.56 0.72 11.31
CA ARG A 120 -1.52 -0.20 10.69
C ARG A 120 -0.88 -1.50 10.22
N ARG A 121 0.34 -1.44 9.65
CA ARG A 121 1.12 -2.66 9.32
C ARG A 121 1.47 -3.48 10.55
N LYS A 122 1.82 -2.83 11.66
CA LYS A 122 2.10 -3.50 12.94
C LYS A 122 0.85 -4.15 13.53
N PHE A 123 -0.30 -3.46 13.51
CA PHE A 123 -1.57 -3.98 14.02
C PHE A 123 -2.12 -5.12 13.15
N ASN A 124 -1.97 -5.03 11.83
CA ASN A 124 -2.47 -6.04 10.90
C ASN A 124 -1.49 -7.22 10.73
N LYS A 125 -0.33 -7.20 11.38
CA LYS A 125 0.58 -8.34 11.38
C LYS A 125 -0.02 -9.42 12.28
N ILE A 126 -0.33 -10.57 11.70
CA ILE A 126 -0.75 -11.76 12.44
C ILE A 126 0.52 -12.33 13.08
N PHE A 127 0.63 -12.24 14.41
CA PHE A 127 1.77 -12.75 15.18
C PHE A 127 1.56 -14.19 15.66
N ALA A 128 0.31 -14.60 15.81
CA ALA A 128 -0.04 -15.93 16.28
C ALA A 128 -1.43 -16.30 15.79
N LEU A 129 -1.65 -17.58 15.57
CA LEU A 129 -2.97 -18.17 15.35
C LEU A 129 -3.18 -19.25 16.39
N LYS A 130 -4.43 -19.41 16.82
CA LYS A 130 -4.82 -20.47 17.72
C LYS A 130 -5.25 -21.68 16.88
N VAL A 131 -4.45 -22.74 16.91
CA VAL A 131 -4.69 -23.98 16.15
C VAL A 131 -4.97 -25.06 17.18
N ASP A 132 -6.13 -25.72 17.06
CA ASP A 132 -6.55 -26.82 17.96
C ASP A 132 -6.47 -26.52 19.47
N GLY A 133 -6.63 -25.25 19.84
CA GLY A 133 -6.61 -24.82 21.24
C GLY A 133 -5.27 -24.24 21.71
N GLU A 134 -4.19 -24.40 20.95
CA GLU A 134 -2.85 -23.92 21.30
C GLU A 134 -2.42 -22.72 20.44
N TRP A 135 -1.63 -21.82 21.03
CA TRP A 135 -1.09 -20.66 20.32
C TRP A 135 0.15 -21.06 19.52
N CYS A 136 0.07 -20.91 18.19
CA CYS A 136 1.19 -21.11 17.30
C CYS A 136 1.76 -19.76 16.85
N PHE A 137 3.09 -19.61 16.87
CA PHE A 137 3.83 -18.40 16.48
C PHE A 137 4.76 -18.62 15.27
N ASP A 138 4.77 -19.84 14.71
CA ASP A 138 5.65 -20.18 13.60
C ASP A 138 5.10 -19.62 12.27
N ASP A 139 5.83 -18.69 11.65
CA ASP A 139 5.40 -18.03 10.41
C ASP A 139 5.04 -19.03 9.28
N GLY A 140 5.71 -20.18 9.22
CA GLY A 140 5.43 -21.23 8.24
C GLY A 140 4.11 -21.96 8.50
N VAL A 141 3.81 -22.27 9.76
CA VAL A 141 2.51 -22.82 10.18
C VAL A 141 1.41 -21.79 9.98
N LEU A 142 1.62 -20.54 10.39
CA LEU A 142 0.66 -19.44 10.23
C LEU A 142 0.25 -19.28 8.76
N GLN A 143 1.22 -19.29 7.84
CA GLN A 143 0.95 -19.17 6.41
C GLN A 143 0.15 -20.37 5.87
N ARG A 144 0.48 -21.60 6.29
CA ARG A 144 -0.26 -22.80 5.87
C ARG A 144 -1.69 -22.79 6.38
N GLU A 145 -1.90 -22.52 7.67
CA GLU A 145 -3.23 -22.47 8.28
C GLU A 145 -4.10 -21.36 7.69
N MET A 146 -3.52 -20.19 7.41
CA MET A 146 -4.24 -19.10 6.73
C MET A 146 -4.71 -19.52 5.33
N ILE A 147 -3.87 -20.23 4.58
CA ILE A 147 -4.23 -20.75 3.24
C ILE A 147 -5.30 -21.84 3.35
N LEU A 148 -5.19 -22.75 4.33
CA LEU A 148 -6.17 -23.81 4.57
C LEU A 148 -7.53 -23.22 4.97
N PHE A 149 -7.54 -22.32 5.96
CA PHE A 149 -8.73 -21.60 6.40
C PHE A 149 -9.40 -20.85 5.25
N SER A 150 -8.63 -20.10 4.45
CA SER A 150 -9.18 -19.39 3.29
C SER A 150 -9.78 -20.35 2.26
N LYS A 151 -9.11 -21.46 1.95
CA LYS A 151 -9.67 -22.48 1.06
C LYS A 151 -10.97 -23.07 1.59
N THR A 152 -11.04 -23.35 2.88
CA THR A 152 -12.25 -23.87 3.53
C THR A 152 -13.38 -22.83 3.52
N LEU A 153 -13.07 -21.57 3.86
CA LEU A 153 -14.03 -20.47 3.92
C LEU A 153 -14.66 -20.14 2.56
N TYR A 154 -13.91 -20.30 1.46
CA TYR A 154 -14.41 -20.07 0.10
C TYR A 154 -14.84 -21.36 -0.62
N SER A 155 -14.86 -22.51 0.07
CA SER A 155 -15.44 -23.75 -0.46
C SER A 155 -16.91 -23.84 -0.03
N LEU A 156 -17.80 -24.11 -0.97
CA LEU A 156 -19.28 -24.02 -0.89
C LEU A 156 -20.00 -24.82 0.22
N ASN A 157 -19.31 -25.39 1.21
CA ASN A 157 -19.89 -26.35 2.15
C ASN A 157 -19.72 -26.00 3.63
N ASP A 158 -19.54 -24.72 3.99
CA ASP A 158 -19.43 -24.34 5.40
C ASP A 158 -20.76 -23.86 6.00
N GLN A 159 -21.36 -24.70 6.86
CA GLN A 159 -22.51 -24.34 7.70
C GLN A 159 -22.10 -23.53 8.96
N ARG A 160 -20.81 -23.19 9.15
CA ARG A 160 -20.31 -22.49 10.35
C ARG A 160 -20.38 -20.96 10.27
N HIS A 161 -21.19 -20.41 9.36
CA HIS A 161 -21.42 -18.96 9.18
C HIS A 161 -22.19 -18.29 10.33
N VAL A 162 -21.82 -18.50 11.60
CA VAL A 162 -22.52 -17.83 12.71
C VAL A 162 -21.63 -17.25 13.81
N LEU A 163 -20.32 -17.48 13.82
CA LEU A 163 -19.49 -17.04 14.97
C LEU A 163 -18.75 -15.71 14.79
N PHE A 164 -18.75 -15.12 13.59
CA PHE A 164 -18.16 -13.80 13.37
C PHE A 164 -19.18 -12.89 12.72
N PRO A 165 -19.76 -11.92 13.46
CA PRO A 165 -20.46 -10.80 12.86
C PRO A 165 -19.40 -9.95 12.15
N LEU A 166 -19.07 -10.33 10.92
CA LEU A 166 -18.35 -9.45 10.01
C LEU A 166 -19.34 -8.33 9.68
N HIS A 167 -19.16 -7.16 10.30
CA HIS A 167 -19.87 -5.95 9.89
C HIS A 167 -19.60 -5.70 8.41
N GLY A 168 -20.65 -5.79 7.59
CA GLY A 168 -20.56 -5.75 6.12
C GLY A 168 -20.77 -7.09 5.44
N LEU A 169 -21.71 -7.91 5.94
CA LEU A 169 -22.16 -9.14 5.26
C LEU A 169 -22.42 -8.86 3.78
N PHE A 170 -21.62 -9.47 2.91
CA PHE A 170 -21.94 -9.57 1.49
C PHE A 170 -23.30 -10.27 1.35
N PRO A 171 -24.15 -9.84 0.41
CA PRO A 171 -25.46 -10.44 0.23
C PRO A 171 -25.32 -11.92 -0.07
N ARG A 172 -26.18 -12.74 0.56
CA ARG A 172 -26.35 -14.15 0.18
C ARG A 172 -26.84 -14.15 -1.26
N ILE A 173 -26.07 -14.78 -2.15
CA ILE A 173 -26.56 -15.08 -3.49
C ILE A 173 -27.52 -16.26 -3.29
N ASP A 174 -28.79 -15.95 -3.07
CA ASP A 174 -29.84 -16.94 -3.17
C ASP A 174 -29.85 -17.42 -4.63
N SER A 175 -29.75 -18.73 -4.82
CA SER A 175 -29.79 -19.39 -6.11
C SER A 175 -31.20 -19.32 -6.70
N VAL A 176 -31.65 -18.13 -7.08
CA VAL A 176 -32.81 -17.93 -7.95
C VAL A 176 -32.54 -16.71 -8.83
N GLY A 177 -32.14 -16.97 -10.07
CA GLY A 177 -32.28 -16.03 -11.18
C GLY A 177 -30.99 -15.37 -11.69
N LEU A 178 -30.17 -16.14 -12.41
CA LEU A 178 -29.96 -16.04 -13.87
C LEU A 178 -28.76 -16.90 -14.30
#